data_AF-A0A5C2HE09-F1
#
_entry.id   AF-A0A5C2HE09-F1
#
_cell.length_a   1.000
_cell.length_b   1.000
_cell.length_c   1.000
_cell.angle_alpha   90.00
_cell.angle_beta   90.00
_cell.angle_gamma   90.00
#
_symmetry.space_group_name_H-M   'P 1'
#
loop_
_entity.id
_entity.type
_entity.pdbx_description
1 polymer ?
#
loop_
_entity_poly.entity_id
_entity_poly.type
_entity_poly.pdbx_seq_one_letter_code
_entity_poly.pdbx_strand_id
1 'polypeptide(L)'
;MSNISKIFLIIAFAFTLNVFAIINFDYKEYFDDSIEKIEIKESKSLVQIIFDKSFYSSSNYTIEKSNNLLFISGNFSSYNTLTALQEALDINLSKDIKIDENSRLNQNIVNDIYEVINFLKNNMENGSKIVVNNDFAVFEGTLVNNRYSNLVKLIENKLDSNYFLVDIDTLEFN
;
A
#
# COMPACT_ATOMS: atom_id res chain seq x y z
N MET A 1 -2.27 32.42 -43.42
CA MET A 1 -2.17 31.02 -42.95
C MET A 1 -3.38 30.24 -43.42
N SER A 2 -3.17 29.08 -44.04
CA SER A 2 -4.26 28.16 -44.43
C SER A 2 -4.99 27.65 -43.18
N ASN A 3 -6.29 27.34 -43.31
CA ASN A 3 -7.08 26.74 -42.23
C ASN A 3 -6.45 25.44 -41.71
N ILE A 4 -5.80 24.68 -42.60
CA ILE A 4 -5.05 23.46 -42.25
C ILE A 4 -3.86 23.79 -41.34
N SER A 5 -3.12 24.86 -41.62
CA SER A 5 -1.99 25.29 -40.80
C SER A 5 -2.43 25.72 -39.39
N LYS A 6 -3.62 26.33 -39.26
CA LYS A 6 -4.18 26.70 -37.96
C LYS A 6 -4.57 25.47 -37.13
N ILE A 7 -5.16 24.46 -37.77
CA ILE A 7 -5.53 23.19 -37.13
C ILE A 7 -4.28 22.46 -36.60
N PHE A 8 -3.23 22.36 -37.41
CA PHE A 8 -1.96 21.76 -36.98
C PHE A 8 -1.33 22.48 -35.80
N LEU A 9 -1.42 23.82 -35.77
CA LEU A 9 -0.86 24.63 -34.69
C LEU A 9 -1.62 24.42 -33.37
N ILE A 10 -2.95 24.27 -33.43
CA ILE A 10 -3.78 23.94 -32.25
C ILE A 10 -3.43 22.55 -31.72
N ILE A 11 -3.28 21.56 -32.61
CA ILE A 11 -2.92 20.19 -32.22
C ILE A 11 -1.54 20.16 -31.57
N ALA A 12 -0.55 20.81 -32.19
CA ALA A 12 0.80 20.90 -31.64
C ALA A 12 0.80 21.56 -30.26
N PHE A 13 0.07 22.67 -30.11
CA PHE A 13 -0.05 23.38 -28.84
C PHE A 13 -0.74 22.56 -27.73
N ALA A 14 -1.82 21.87 -28.07
CA ALA A 14 -2.49 20.96 -27.12
C ALA A 14 -1.59 19.80 -26.70
N PHE A 15 -0.77 19.29 -27.62
CA PHE A 15 0.19 18.23 -27.33
C PHE A 15 1.31 18.71 -26.40
N THR A 16 1.90 19.90 -26.67
CA THR A 16 2.91 20.48 -25.78
C THR A 16 2.35 20.80 -24.40
N LEU A 17 1.13 21.30 -24.31
CA LEU A 17 0.47 21.55 -23.02
C LEU A 17 0.32 20.27 -22.20
N ASN A 18 -0.12 19.17 -22.82
CA ASN A 18 -0.24 17.88 -22.13
C ASN A 18 1.12 17.35 -21.65
N VAL A 19 2.15 17.42 -22.50
CA VAL A 19 3.51 16.98 -22.12
C VAL A 19 4.05 17.85 -20.97
N PHE A 20 3.88 19.18 -21.06
CA PHE A 20 4.34 20.10 -20.03
C PHE A 20 3.59 19.91 -18.71
N ALA A 21 2.28 19.61 -18.77
CA ALA A 21 1.50 19.27 -17.60
C ALA A 21 2.03 18.00 -16.95
N ILE A 22 2.23 16.91 -17.68
CA ILE A 22 2.74 15.64 -17.11
C ILE A 22 4.13 15.81 -16.48
N ILE A 23 5.02 16.60 -17.09
CA ILE A 23 6.39 16.80 -16.58
C ILE A 23 6.42 17.70 -15.33
N ASN A 24 5.59 18.74 -15.28
CA ASN A 24 5.59 19.71 -14.17
C ASN A 24 4.50 19.46 -13.13
N PHE A 25 3.68 18.42 -13.30
CA PHE A 25 2.70 18.06 -12.29
C PHE A 25 3.45 17.54 -11.07
N ASP A 26 3.39 18.29 -9.96
CA ASP A 26 3.93 17.84 -8.69
C ASP A 26 2.98 16.79 -8.11
N TYR A 27 3.24 15.54 -8.48
CA TYR A 27 2.51 14.39 -7.96
C TYR A 27 2.63 14.29 -6.43
N LYS A 28 3.72 14.77 -5.84
CA LYS A 28 3.91 14.72 -4.39
C LYS A 28 2.93 15.67 -3.69
N GLU A 29 2.84 16.92 -4.15
CA GLU A 29 1.92 17.92 -3.60
C GLU A 29 0.45 17.53 -3.81
N TYR A 30 0.08 17.01 -5.00
CA TYR A 30 -1.30 16.58 -5.28
C TYR A 30 -1.77 15.45 -4.37
N PHE A 31 -0.87 14.54 -3.99
CA PHE A 31 -1.23 13.41 -3.14
C PHE A 31 -1.05 13.70 -1.64
N ASP A 32 -0.12 14.56 -1.22
CA ASP A 32 0.11 14.91 0.19
C ASP A 32 -1.13 15.54 0.87
N ASP A 33 -1.90 16.36 0.14
CA ASP A 33 -3.14 16.97 0.65
C ASP A 33 -4.30 15.95 0.85
N SER A 34 -4.13 14.70 0.43
CA SER A 34 -5.15 13.64 0.49
C SER A 34 -4.84 12.50 1.46
N ILE A 35 -3.70 12.53 2.15
CA ILE A 35 -3.23 11.39 2.96
C ILE A 35 -3.93 11.39 4.32
N GLU A 36 -5.03 10.63 4.41
CA GLU A 36 -5.64 10.27 5.68
C GLU A 36 -4.74 9.27 6.41
N LYS A 37 -4.09 9.70 7.50
CA LYS A 37 -3.25 8.83 8.34
C LYS A 37 -4.13 8.04 9.29
N ILE A 38 -3.98 6.72 9.27
CA ILE A 38 -4.64 5.85 10.25
C ILE A 38 -3.77 5.80 11.51
N GLU A 39 -4.42 5.76 12.67
CA GLU A 39 -3.76 5.48 13.95
C GLU A 39 -4.42 4.27 14.61
N ILE A 40 -3.68 3.16 14.73
CA ILE A 40 -4.17 1.97 15.43
C ILE A 40 -3.60 1.99 16.85
N LYS A 41 -4.48 2.20 17.83
CA LYS A 41 -4.09 2.21 19.24
C LYS A 41 -4.00 0.80 19.77
N GLU A 42 -2.78 0.35 20.05
CA GLU A 42 -2.54 -0.91 20.72
C GLU A 42 -2.69 -0.75 22.24
N SER A 43 -3.50 -1.63 22.84
CA SER A 43 -3.63 -1.71 24.29
C SER A 43 -2.36 -2.28 24.91
N LYS A 44 -1.86 -1.67 25.98
CA LYS A 44 -0.70 -2.21 26.69
C LYS A 44 -1.05 -3.49 27.44
N SER A 45 -0.38 -4.60 27.13
CA SER A 45 -0.46 -5.83 27.93
C SER A 45 0.16 -5.61 29.33
N LEU A 46 -0.29 -6.37 30.34
CA LEU A 46 0.29 -6.33 31.69
C LEU A 46 1.78 -6.66 31.70
N VAL A 47 2.24 -7.50 30.77
CA VAL A 47 3.66 -7.82 30.56
C VAL A 47 4.44 -6.56 30.13
N GLN A 48 3.82 -5.67 29.36
CA GLN A 48 4.41 -4.41 28.88
C GLN A 48 4.59 -3.36 29.96
N ILE A 49 3.84 -3.46 31.05
CA ILE A 49 3.95 -2.57 32.21
C ILE A 49 5.11 -3.00 33.12
N ILE A 50 5.45 -4.30 33.09
CA ILE A 50 6.44 -4.92 34.00
C ILE A 50 7.82 -5.04 33.35
N PHE A 51 7.90 -5.29 32.04
CA PHE A 51 9.16 -5.41 31.31
C PHE A 51 9.38 -4.20 30.40
N ASP A 52 10.43 -3.42 30.69
CA ASP A 52 10.83 -2.24 29.92
C ASP A 52 11.12 -2.60 28.44
N LYS A 53 10.21 -2.16 27.56
CA LYS A 53 10.32 -1.77 26.13
C LYS A 53 11.23 -2.49 25.11
N SER A 54 12.04 -3.48 25.49
CA SER A 54 13.17 -3.97 24.70
C SER A 54 12.96 -5.30 23.99
N PHE A 55 11.80 -5.96 24.17
CA PHE A 55 11.52 -7.29 23.62
C PHE A 55 10.21 -7.36 22.82
N TYR A 56 9.93 -6.36 21.98
CA TYR A 56 8.84 -6.51 21.02
C TYR A 56 9.37 -7.07 19.71
N SER A 57 8.69 -8.10 19.21
CA SER A 57 8.78 -8.50 17.80
C SER A 57 7.83 -7.64 16.98
N SER A 58 8.17 -7.32 15.74
CA SER A 58 7.17 -6.73 14.85
C SER A 58 6.13 -7.79 14.48
N SER A 59 4.89 -7.35 14.27
CA SER A 59 3.81 -8.19 13.75
C SER A 59 4.07 -8.53 12.29
N ASN A 60 4.07 -9.82 11.97
CA ASN A 60 4.22 -10.36 10.63
C ASN A 60 2.87 -10.82 10.11
N TYR A 61 2.46 -10.31 8.95
CA TYR A 61 1.15 -10.62 8.40
C TYR A 61 1.17 -10.60 6.89
N THR A 62 0.14 -11.18 6.30
CA THR A 62 -0.03 -11.22 4.85
C THR A 62 -1.45 -10.83 4.52
N ILE A 63 -1.58 -9.91 3.56
CA ILE A 63 -2.85 -9.49 2.99
C ILE A 63 -2.89 -10.04 1.57
N GLU A 64 -3.72 -11.05 1.33
CA GLU A 64 -3.83 -11.74 0.05
C GLU A 64 -5.17 -11.44 -0.63
N LYS A 65 -5.16 -11.29 -1.94
CA LYS A 65 -6.38 -11.23 -2.74
C LYS A 65 -6.82 -12.62 -3.15
N SER A 66 -8.01 -13.02 -2.71
CA SER A 66 -8.62 -14.30 -3.07
C SER A 66 -10.10 -14.09 -3.36
N ASN A 67 -10.62 -14.70 -4.43
CA ASN A 67 -12.01 -14.54 -4.86
C ASN A 67 -12.47 -13.07 -4.93
N ASN A 68 -11.61 -12.18 -5.43
CA ASN A 68 -11.79 -10.74 -5.53
C ASN A 68 -11.98 -9.99 -4.18
N LEU A 69 -11.68 -10.64 -3.07
CA LEU A 69 -11.69 -10.06 -1.74
C LEU A 69 -10.28 -10.08 -1.15
N LEU A 70 -9.96 -9.11 -0.30
CA LEU A 70 -8.71 -9.10 0.46
C LEU A 70 -8.89 -9.81 1.79
N PHE A 71 -7.93 -10.66 2.15
CA PHE A 71 -7.90 -11.43 3.39
C PHE A 71 -6.59 -11.21 4.13
N ILE A 72 -6.67 -10.92 5.42
CA ILE A 72 -5.50 -10.81 6.31
C ILE A 72 -5.27 -12.09 7.11
N SER A 73 -4.01 -12.48 7.21
CA SER A 73 -3.52 -13.60 8.03
C SER A 73 -2.22 -13.17 8.72
N GLY A 74 -1.83 -13.80 9.83
CA GLY A 74 -0.58 -13.47 10.52
C GLY A 74 -0.65 -13.42 12.04
N ASN A 75 0.37 -12.81 12.67
CA ASN A 75 0.41 -12.58 14.11
C ASN A 75 0.10 -11.12 14.47
N PHE A 76 -0.73 -10.94 15.50
CA PHE A 76 -1.16 -9.63 15.99
C PHE A 76 -1.11 -9.56 17.51
N SER A 77 -0.93 -8.36 18.03
CA SER A 77 -0.83 -8.09 19.48
C SER A 77 -2.11 -8.42 20.24
N SER A 78 -3.27 -8.24 19.60
CA SER A 78 -4.58 -8.57 20.17
C SER A 78 -5.66 -8.67 19.09
N TYR A 79 -6.81 -9.25 19.44
CA TYR A 79 -7.99 -9.22 18.56
C TYR A 79 -8.50 -7.79 18.31
N ASN A 80 -8.38 -6.88 19.30
CA ASN A 80 -8.77 -5.49 19.10
C ASN A 80 -7.90 -4.81 18.05
N THR A 81 -6.59 -5.05 18.09
CA THR A 81 -5.63 -4.56 17.10
C THR A 81 -5.98 -5.09 15.71
N LEU A 82 -6.26 -6.40 15.61
CA LEU A 82 -6.65 -7.04 14.36
C LEU A 82 -7.95 -6.46 13.80
N THR A 83 -8.99 -6.29 14.62
CA THR A 83 -10.26 -5.71 14.19
C THR A 83 -10.10 -4.25 13.75
N ALA A 84 -9.32 -3.45 14.47
CA ALA A 84 -9.03 -2.07 14.07
C ALA A 84 -8.31 -2.01 12.71
N LEU A 85 -7.32 -2.89 12.49
CA LEU A 85 -6.63 -2.99 11.20
C LEU A 85 -7.57 -3.47 10.09
N GLN A 86 -8.43 -4.45 10.39
CA GLN A 86 -9.43 -4.97 9.48
C GLN A 86 -10.39 -3.88 9.00
N GLU A 87 -10.93 -3.10 9.93
CA GLU A 87 -11.85 -2.00 9.64
C GLU A 87 -11.16 -0.88 8.86
N ALA A 88 -9.94 -0.51 9.26
CA ALA A 88 -9.21 0.58 8.62
C ALA A 88 -8.82 0.26 7.16
N LEU A 89 -8.49 -1.00 6.88
CA LEU A 89 -8.10 -1.44 5.54
C LEU A 89 -9.27 -1.95 4.68
N ASP A 90 -10.47 -2.09 5.25
CA ASP A 90 -11.65 -2.68 4.59
C ASP A 90 -11.35 -4.08 4.01
N ILE A 91 -10.82 -4.97 4.86
CA ILE A 91 -10.40 -6.33 4.49
C ILE A 91 -11.09 -7.41 5.34
N ASN A 92 -11.00 -8.66 4.90
CA ASN A 92 -11.60 -9.81 5.58
C ASN A 92 -10.56 -10.57 6.40
N LEU A 93 -11.00 -11.33 7.39
CA LEU A 93 -10.11 -12.21 8.17
C LEU A 93 -9.95 -13.56 7.49
N SER A 94 -8.70 -14.02 7.38
CA SER A 94 -8.39 -15.41 7.09
C SER A 94 -8.54 -16.29 8.35
N LYS A 95 -8.48 -17.60 8.17
CA LYS A 95 -8.49 -18.57 9.27
C LYS A 95 -7.15 -18.62 10.02
N ASP A 96 -6.06 -18.21 9.37
CA ASP A 96 -4.70 -18.32 9.90
C ASP A 96 -4.28 -17.06 10.68
N ILE A 97 -4.97 -16.82 11.79
CA ILE A 97 -4.70 -15.71 12.71
C ILE A 97 -4.09 -16.26 14.01
N LYS A 98 -3.02 -15.61 14.47
CA LYS A 98 -2.39 -15.89 15.76
C LYS A 98 -2.33 -14.62 16.59
N ILE A 99 -2.60 -14.73 17.89
CA ILE A 99 -2.41 -13.63 18.84
C ILE A 99 -1.09 -13.86 19.57
N ASP A 100 -0.20 -12.86 19.49
CA ASP A 100 1.07 -12.81 20.19
C ASP A 100 1.17 -11.46 20.90
N GLU A 101 0.92 -11.44 22.22
CA GLU A 101 0.87 -10.22 23.02
C GLU A 101 2.19 -9.43 23.06
N ASN A 102 3.29 -10.06 22.63
CA ASN A 102 4.61 -9.45 22.53
C ASN A 102 4.92 -8.91 21.12
N SER A 103 4.01 -9.09 20.16
CA SER A 103 4.14 -8.48 18.84
C SER A 103 3.61 -7.05 18.83
N ARG A 104 4.05 -6.25 17.85
CA ARG A 104 3.62 -4.87 17.70
C ARG A 104 3.45 -4.47 16.24
N LEU A 105 2.38 -3.75 15.91
CA LEU A 105 2.26 -3.11 14.60
C LEU A 105 3.23 -1.93 14.48
N ASN A 106 3.93 -1.86 13.35
CA ASN A 106 4.67 -0.67 12.97
C ASN A 106 3.72 0.30 12.25
N GLN A 107 3.41 1.43 12.89
CA GLN A 107 2.40 2.36 12.39
C GLN A 107 2.78 2.99 11.04
N ASN A 108 4.08 3.15 10.74
CA ASN A 108 4.51 3.66 9.45
C ASN A 108 4.13 2.67 8.34
N ILE A 109 4.38 1.38 8.55
CA ILE A 109 4.00 0.31 7.61
C ILE A 109 2.49 0.25 7.43
N VAL A 110 1.71 0.39 8.52
CA VAL A 110 0.25 0.38 8.44
C VAL A 110 -0.25 1.50 7.53
N ASN A 111 0.33 2.70 7.61
CA ASN A 111 -0.04 3.83 6.76
C ASN A 111 0.37 3.57 5.29
N ASP A 112 1.58 3.07 5.05
CA ASP A 112 2.05 2.75 3.71
C ASP A 112 1.14 1.68 3.05
N ILE A 113 0.80 0.63 3.79
CA ILE A 113 -0.10 -0.44 3.33
C ILE A 113 -1.50 0.09 3.04
N TYR A 114 -2.03 0.98 3.88
CA TYR A 114 -3.34 1.58 3.63
C TYR A 114 -3.38 2.31 2.30
N GLU A 115 -2.35 3.12 2.02
CA GLU A 115 -2.25 3.83 0.75
C GLU A 115 -2.17 2.86 -0.44
N VAL A 116 -1.28 1.87 -0.32
CA VAL A 116 -1.08 0.83 -1.33
C VAL A 116 -2.38 0.06 -1.60
N ILE A 117 -3.10 -0.37 -0.56
CA ILE A 117 -4.37 -1.10 -0.70
C ILE A 117 -5.45 -0.23 -1.32
N ASN A 118 -5.62 1.01 -0.87
CA ASN A 118 -6.60 1.92 -1.45
C ASN A 118 -6.40 2.09 -2.96
N PHE A 119 -5.15 2.11 -3.39
CA PHE A 119 -4.81 2.23 -4.80
C PHE A 119 -4.91 0.91 -5.57
N LEU A 120 -4.39 -0.19 -5.01
CA LEU A 120 -4.21 -1.45 -5.73
C LEU A 120 -5.35 -2.45 -5.56
N LYS A 121 -6.23 -2.32 -4.57
CA LYS A 121 -7.22 -3.38 -4.26
C LYS A 121 -8.05 -3.83 -5.46
N ASN A 122 -8.39 -2.91 -6.37
CA ASN A 122 -9.16 -3.19 -7.57
C ASN A 122 -8.31 -3.71 -8.75
N ASN A 123 -7.00 -3.47 -8.69
CA ASN A 123 -6.04 -3.73 -9.76
C ASN A 123 -5.14 -4.95 -9.49
N MET A 124 -5.19 -5.53 -8.29
CA MET A 124 -4.54 -6.81 -7.97
C MET A 124 -5.31 -7.98 -8.61
N GLU A 125 -4.59 -8.96 -9.14
CA GLU A 125 -5.15 -10.26 -9.51
C GLU A 125 -5.28 -11.17 -8.27
N ASN A 126 -6.14 -12.19 -8.37
CA ASN A 126 -6.23 -13.21 -7.32
C ASN A 126 -4.88 -13.95 -7.18
N GLY A 127 -4.46 -14.22 -5.94
CA GLY A 127 -3.16 -14.78 -5.59
C GLY A 127 -2.09 -13.72 -5.31
N SER A 128 -2.34 -12.45 -5.63
CA SER A 128 -1.45 -11.34 -5.27
C SER A 128 -1.55 -11.01 -3.79
N LYS A 129 -0.44 -10.61 -3.18
CA LYS A 129 -0.37 -10.42 -1.73
C LYS A 129 0.61 -9.30 -1.34
N ILE A 130 0.37 -8.73 -0.17
CA ILE A 130 1.30 -7.86 0.54
C ILE A 130 1.78 -8.62 1.76
N VAL A 131 3.07 -8.91 1.83
CA VAL A 131 3.71 -9.66 2.91
C VAL A 131 4.46 -8.69 3.81
N VAL A 132 4.05 -8.62 5.07
CA VAL A 132 4.72 -7.85 6.11
C VAL A 132 5.56 -8.77 6.96
N ASN A 133 6.86 -8.48 7.01
CA ASN A 133 7.82 -9.22 7.80
C ASN A 133 8.79 -8.25 8.46
N ASN A 134 8.82 -8.29 9.79
CA ASN A 134 9.48 -7.35 10.67
C ASN A 134 8.97 -5.93 10.41
N ASP A 135 9.84 -5.07 9.89
CA ASP A 135 9.53 -3.68 9.58
C ASP A 135 9.46 -3.42 8.07
N PHE A 136 9.27 -4.46 7.25
CA PHE A 136 9.13 -4.29 5.80
C PHE A 136 7.86 -4.96 5.29
N ALA A 137 7.23 -4.34 4.31
CA ALA A 137 6.12 -4.81 3.54
C ALA A 137 6.57 -5.00 2.10
N VAL A 138 6.25 -6.15 1.51
CA VAL A 138 6.61 -6.48 0.13
C VAL A 138 5.34 -6.81 -0.64
N PHE A 139 5.14 -6.17 -1.78
CA PHE A 139 4.12 -6.59 -2.74
C PHE A 139 4.65 -7.72 -3.63
N GLU A 140 3.94 -8.84 -3.64
CA GLU A 140 4.22 -10.02 -4.46
C GLU A 140 2.98 -10.37 -5.31
N GLY A 141 3.14 -10.51 -6.63
CA GLY A 141 2.09 -11.02 -7.51
C GLY A 141 1.77 -10.16 -8.74
N THR A 142 0.58 -10.38 -9.30
CA THR A 142 0.19 -9.94 -10.65
C THR A 142 -0.83 -8.80 -10.58
N LEU A 143 -0.70 -7.82 -11.47
CA LEU A 143 -1.70 -6.78 -11.65
C LEU A 143 -2.57 -7.09 -12.87
N VAL A 144 -3.84 -6.69 -12.81
CA VAL A 144 -4.83 -6.84 -13.90
C VAL A 144 -4.34 -6.18 -15.20
N ASN A 145 -3.50 -5.16 -15.10
CA ASN A 145 -2.91 -4.50 -16.26
C ASN A 145 -1.44 -4.14 -16.02
N ASN A 146 -0.59 -4.44 -17.00
CA ASN A 146 0.84 -4.12 -16.93
C ASN A 146 1.15 -2.63 -16.73
N ARG A 147 0.27 -1.71 -17.17
CA ARG A 147 0.44 -0.26 -16.99
C ARG A 147 0.41 0.15 -15.53
N TYR A 148 -0.21 -0.66 -14.68
CA TYR A 148 -0.28 -0.41 -13.24
C TYR A 148 1.03 -0.75 -12.52
N SER A 149 1.99 -1.45 -13.14
CA SER A 149 3.31 -1.63 -12.53
C SER A 149 4.09 -0.33 -12.40
N ASN A 150 3.95 0.57 -13.37
CA ASN A 150 4.51 1.92 -13.26
C ASN A 150 3.84 2.68 -12.11
N LEU A 151 2.57 2.42 -11.82
CA LEU A 151 1.87 3.03 -10.70
C LEU A 151 2.32 2.44 -9.36
N VAL A 152 2.55 1.14 -9.28
CA VAL A 152 3.14 0.49 -8.09
C VAL A 152 4.53 1.05 -7.81
N LYS A 153 5.38 1.20 -8.83
CA LYS A 153 6.69 1.85 -8.70
C LYS A 153 6.59 3.34 -8.36
N LEU A 154 5.56 4.04 -8.84
CA LEU A 154 5.31 5.43 -8.46
C LEU A 154 4.89 5.54 -7.00
N ILE A 155 4.11 4.59 -6.48
CA ILE A 155 3.73 4.55 -5.06
C ILE A 155 4.94 4.23 -4.19
N GLU A 156 5.74 3.22 -4.57
CA GLU A 156 7.01 2.91 -3.90
C GLU A 156 7.93 4.15 -3.83
N ASN A 157 8.14 4.83 -4.96
CA ASN A 157 8.94 6.06 -5.00
C ASN A 157 8.30 7.24 -4.24
N LYS A 158 6.96 7.35 -4.26
CA LYS A 158 6.23 8.42 -3.57
C LYS A 158 6.34 8.27 -2.06
N LEU A 159 6.19 7.05 -1.56
CA LEU A 159 6.27 6.77 -0.13
C LEU A 159 7.67 7.11 0.41
N ASP A 160 8.71 7.18 -0.45
CA ASP A 160 10.13 7.32 -0.06
C ASP A 160 10.46 6.38 1.11
N SER A 161 9.77 5.23 1.11
CA SER A 161 9.62 4.41 2.30
C SER A 161 10.65 3.33 2.24
N ASN A 162 11.52 3.33 3.25
CA ASN A 162 12.38 2.19 3.52
C ASN A 162 11.58 0.96 3.98
N TYR A 163 10.26 1.04 4.10
CA TYR A 163 9.42 0.00 4.69
C TYR A 163 8.48 -0.68 3.70
N PHE A 164 8.24 -0.12 2.51
CA PHE A 164 7.44 -0.78 1.47
C PHE A 164 8.28 -1.00 0.22
N LEU A 165 8.37 -2.25 -0.22
CA LEU A 165 9.15 -2.67 -1.36
C LEU A 165 8.27 -3.42 -2.35
N VAL A 166 8.68 -3.36 -3.61
CA VAL A 166 8.01 -4.06 -4.68
C VAL A 166 8.92 -5.18 -5.16
N ASP A 167 8.49 -6.44 -5.03
CA ASP A 167 9.26 -7.55 -5.57
C ASP A 167 9.08 -7.62 -7.09
N ILE A 168 10.04 -7.04 -7.81
CA ILE A 168 10.04 -6.96 -9.28
C ILE A 168 10.12 -8.36 -9.90
N ASP A 169 10.72 -9.34 -9.23
CA ASP A 169 10.92 -10.68 -9.79
C ASP A 169 9.61 -11.50 -9.78
N THR A 170 8.65 -11.14 -8.92
CA THR A 170 7.33 -11.79 -8.84
C THR A 170 6.22 -11.01 -9.56
N LEU A 171 6.53 -9.83 -10.09
CA LEU A 171 5.59 -8.98 -10.83
C LEU A 171 5.38 -9.51 -12.25
N GLU A 172 4.49 -10.50 -12.35
CA GLU A 172 4.07 -11.07 -13.63
C GLU A 172 3.00 -10.18 -14.30
N PHE A 173 2.95 -10.24 -15.63
CA PHE A 173 2.04 -9.46 -16.47
C PHE A 173 1.17 -10.41 -17.30
N ASN A 174 -0.14 -10.40 -17.08
CA ASN A 174 -1.11 -11.04 -17.98
C ASN A 174 -1.62 -10.04 -19.04
#